data_AF-A0AA50FVQ6-F1
#
_entry.id   AF-A0AA50FVQ6-F1
#
_cell.length_a   1.000
_cell.length_b   1.000
_cell.length_c   1.000
_cell.angle_alpha   90.00
_cell.angle_beta   90.00
_cell.angle_gamma   90.00
#
_symmetry.space_group_name_H-M   'P 1'
#
loop_
_entity.id
_entity.type
_entity.pdbx_description
1 polymer ?
#
loop_
_entity_poly.entity_id
_entity_poly.type
_entity_poly.pdbx_seq_one_letter_code
_entity_poly.pdbx_strand_id
1 'polypeptide(L)' 'IWKEQGDQWVEETRLEMHTDWVRDVAWAPSFGLHKSMIASCSQDKRVVIWTSDDNVSWTPTILNTFDDVVWSLSWS' A
#
# COMPACT_ATOMS: atom_id res chain seq x y z
N ILE A 1 -2.07 -1.67 -8.25
CA ILE A 1 -2.77 -2.90 -7.83
C ILE A 1 -3.23 -3.60 -9.08
N TRP A 2 -2.90 -4.88 -9.17
CA TRP A 2 -3.17 -5.70 -10.33
C TRP A 2 -4.08 -6.83 -9.92
N LYS A 3 -5.02 -7.18 -10.80
CA LYS A 3 -5.95 -8.27 -10.61
C LYS A 3 -5.83 -9.24 -11.77
N GLU A 4 -5.69 -10.51 -11.45
CA GLU A 4 -5.68 -11.58 -12.44
C GLU A 4 -7.10 -11.80 -12.97
N GLN A 5 -7.23 -11.77 -14.29
CA GLN A 5 -8.47 -12.03 -15.02
C GLN A 5 -8.18 -13.06 -16.11
N GLY A 6 -8.46 -14.33 -15.80
CA GLY A 6 -8.08 -15.45 -16.67
C GLY A 6 -6.56 -15.63 -16.69
N ASP A 7 -5.95 -15.46 -17.85
CA ASP A 7 -4.49 -15.58 -18.06
C ASP A 7 -3.83 -14.20 -18.28
N GLN A 8 -4.49 -13.12 -17.83
CA GLN A 8 -4.01 -11.75 -17.98
C GLN A 8 -4.04 -11.00 -16.66
N TRP A 9 -3.05 -10.12 -16.47
CA TRP A 9 -3.01 -9.16 -15.37
C TRP A 9 -3.54 -7.82 -15.85
N VAL A 10 -4.57 -7.33 -15.17
CA VAL A 10 -5.18 -6.02 -15.46
C VAL A 10 -4.87 -5.08 -14.31
N GLU A 11 -4.44 -3.86 -14.64
CA GLU A 11 -4.24 -2.80 -13.66
C GLU A 11 -5.61 -2.33 -13.16
N GLU A 12 -5.88 -2.51 -11.86
CA GLU A 12 -7.15 -2.13 -11.24
C GLU A 12 -7.07 -0.72 -10.66
N THR A 13 -5.94 -0.37 -10.02
CA THR A 13 -5.79 0.94 -9.37
C THR A 13 -4.32 1.32 -9.23
N ARG A 14 -4.00 2.58 -9.47
CA ARG A 14 -2.69 3.15 -9.19
C ARG A 14 -2.72 3.99 -7.91
N LEU A 15 -1.81 3.69 -6.99
CA LEU A 15 -1.70 4.38 -5.70
C LEU A 15 -0.62 5.47 -5.81
N GLU A 16 -1.05 6.73 -5.87
CA GLU A 16 -0.16 7.87 -6.08
C GLU A 16 -0.17 8.78 -4.83
N MET A 17 0.90 8.72 -4.04
CA MET A 17 1.11 9.63 -2.89
C MET A 17 2.59 9.90 -2.64
N HIS A 18 3.43 8.87 -2.73
CA HIS A 18 4.86 9.01 -2.51
C HIS A 18 5.50 9.92 -3.57
N THR A 19 6.39 10.80 -3.12
CA THR A 19 7.07 11.77 -3.99
C THR A 19 8.43 11.29 -4.47
N ASP A 20 8.85 10.11 -4.05
CA ASP A 20 10.11 9.47 -4.40
C ASP A 20 9.93 7.94 -4.39
N TRP A 21 10.99 7.18 -4.69
CA TRP A 21 10.95 5.74 -4.88
C TRP A 21 10.39 5.00 -3.67
N VAL A 22 9.31 4.25 -3.91
CA VAL A 22 8.79 3.26 -2.97
C VAL A 22 9.84 2.17 -2.78
N ARG A 23 10.15 1.88 -1.52
CA ARG A 23 11.17 0.91 -1.10
C ARG A 23 10.57 -0.45 -0.80
N ASP A 24 9.41 -0.45 -0.15
CA ASP A 24 8.71 -1.67 0.21
C ASP A 24 7.20 -1.46 0.27
N VAL A 25 6.45 -2.55 0.08
CA VAL A 25 5.00 -2.61 0.14
C VAL A 25 4.58 -3.93 0.78
N ALA A 26 3.72 -3.88 1.80
CA ALA A 26 3.24 -5.05 2.51
C ALA A 26 1.72 -5.02 2.68
N TRP A 27 1.05 -6.11 2.34
CA TRP A 27 -0.39 -6.29 2.61
C TRP A 27 -0.63 -6.72 4.04
N ALA A 28 -1.62 -6.12 4.69
CA ALA A 28 -2.09 -6.56 5.99
C ALA A 28 -2.88 -7.87 5.86
N PRO A 29 -2.78 -8.79 6.83
CA PRO A 29 -3.61 -9.97 6.86
C PRO A 29 -5.08 -9.59 7.11
N SER A 30 -5.99 -9.97 6.19
CA SER A 30 -7.43 -9.71 6.30
C SER A 30 -8.14 -10.90 6.95
N PHE A 31 -8.20 -10.93 8.29
CA PHE A 31 -8.98 -11.95 9.00
C PHE A 31 -10.46 -11.58 9.05
N GLY A 32 -11.21 -11.92 8.00
CA GLY A 32 -12.68 -11.91 7.99
C GLY A 32 -13.36 -10.53 8.00
N LEU A 33 -12.59 -9.44 7.95
CA LEU A 33 -13.10 -8.09 7.74
C LEU A 33 -13.10 -7.78 6.25
N HIS A 34 -14.15 -7.11 5.77
CA HIS A 34 -14.22 -6.54 4.41
C HIS A 34 -13.30 -5.33 4.22
N LYS A 35 -12.19 -5.25 4.97
CA LYS A 35 -11.27 -4.13 4.93
C LYS A 35 -9.88 -4.63 4.59
N SER A 36 -9.38 -4.15 3.46
CA SER A 36 -8.02 -4.38 3.01
C SER A 36 -7.15 -3.22 3.43
N MET A 37 -5.92 -3.54 3.83
CA MET A 37 -4.92 -2.55 4.16
C MET A 37 -3.58 -2.91 3.53
N ILE A 38 -2.90 -1.89 3.03
CA ILE A 38 -1.54 -1.98 2.49
C ILE A 38 -0.70 -0.94 3.21
N ALA A 39 0.54 -1.29 3.55
CA ALA A 39 1.55 -0.34 3.98
C ALA A 39 2.58 -0.16 2.86
N SER A 40 2.99 1.08 2.59
CA SER A 40 4.11 1.39 1.71
C SER A 40 5.08 2.34 2.39
N CYS A 41 6.37 2.17 2.11
CA CYS A 41 7.42 3.10 2.56
C CYS A 41 8.26 3.57 1.38
N SER A 42 8.86 4.76 1.49
CA SER A 42 9.60 5.39 0.40
C SER A 42 10.85 6.12 0.88
N GLN A 43 11.71 6.41 -0.10
CA GLN A 43 12.84 7.34 0.00
C GLN A 43 12.41 8.75 0.46
N ASP A 44 11.14 9.12 0.26
CA ASP A 44 10.56 10.36 0.77
C ASP A 44 10.38 10.40 2.29
N LYS A 45 10.83 9.34 2.99
CA LYS A 45 10.81 9.16 4.44
C LYS A 45 9.42 8.97 5.04
N ARG A 46 8.40 8.76 4.21
CA ARG A 46 7.02 8.55 4.66
C ARG A 46 6.69 7.07 4.67
N VAL A 47 5.86 6.70 5.63
CA VAL A 47 5.12 5.44 5.63
C VAL A 47 3.65 5.76 5.47
N VAL A 48 3.02 5.13 4.50
CA VAL A 48 1.63 5.37 4.11
C VAL A 48 0.84 4.08 4.29
N ILE A 49 -0.30 4.19 4.96
CA ILE A 49 -1.28 3.12 5.06
C ILE A 49 -2.40 3.44 4.09
N TRP A 50 -2.66 2.49 3.19
CA TRP A 50 -3.74 2.52 2.24
C TRP A 50 -4.84 1.63 2.77
N THR A 51 -6.05 2.15 2.89
CA THR A 51 -7.21 1.36 3.32
C THR A 51 -8.28 1.35 2.25
N SER A 52 -8.93 0.20 2.08
CA SER A 52 -10.04 0.03 1.13
C SER A 52 -11.05 -0.95 1.68
N ASP A 53 -12.34 -0.65 1.53
CA ASP A 53 -13.44 -1.53 1.92
C ASP A 53 -13.99 -2.37 0.74
N ASP A 54 -13.62 -2.01 -0.49
CA ASP A 54 -14.12 -2.61 -1.75
C ASP A 54 -12.99 -3.15 -2.65
N ASN A 55 -11.72 -2.99 -2.26
CA ASN A 55 -10.50 -3.22 -3.05
C ASN A 55 -10.34 -2.36 -4.31
N VAL A 56 -11.25 -1.42 -4.55
CA VAL A 56 -11.24 -0.54 -5.73
C VAL A 56 -10.88 0.88 -5.34
N SER A 57 -11.49 1.38 -4.26
CA SER A 57 -11.31 2.73 -3.74
C SER A 57 -10.32 2.70 -2.59
N TRP A 58 -9.14 3.28 -2.79
CA TRP A 58 -8.07 3.28 -1.80
C TRP A 58 -7.86 4.67 -1.20
N THR A 59 -7.93 4.75 0.13
CA THR A 59 -7.69 5.99 0.87
C THR A 59 -6.30 5.95 1.49
N PRO A 60 -5.40 6.88 1.14
CA PRO A 60 -4.08 6.94 1.74
C PRO A 60 -4.07 7.75 3.03
N THR A 61 -3.33 7.28 4.03
CA THR A 61 -3.08 7.97 5.29
C THR A 61 -1.59 7.92 5.59
N ILE A 62 -0.97 9.07 5.83
CA ILE A 62 0.43 9.11 6.30
C ILE A 62 0.43 8.62 7.75
N LEU A 63 1.07 7.48 7.99
CA LEU A 63 1.21 6.91 9.33
C LEU A 63 2.32 7.61 10.09
N ASN A 64 3.48 7.79 9.44
CA ASN A 64 4.60 8.50 10.02
C ASN A 64 5.50 9.11 8.94
N THR A 65 6.22 10.15 9.32
CA THR A 65 7.38 10.66 8.57
C THR A 65 8.61 10.49 9.44
N PHE A 66 9.60 9.79 8.93
CA PHE A 66 10.85 9.50 9.62
C PHE A 66 11.92 10.53 9.26
N ASP A 67 12.97 10.62 10.08
CA ASP A 67 14.10 11.51 9.82
C ASP A 67 15.00 11.01 8.67
N ASP A 68 14.88 9.73 8.31
CA ASP A 68 15.62 9.07 7.25
C ASP A 68 14.76 8.06 6.46
N VAL A 69 15.34 7.49 5.41
CA VAL A 69 14.73 6.52 4.50
C VAL A 69 14.25 5.28 5.25
N VAL A 70 13.03 4.86 4.92
CA VAL A 70 12.46 3.61 5.43
C VAL A 70 12.59 2.53 4.36
N TRP A 71 13.23 1.42 4.74
CA TRP A 71 13.65 0.39 3.79
C TRP A 71 12.71 -0.80 3.70
N SER A 72 11.99 -1.14 4.78
CA SER A 72 11.16 -2.34 4.83
C SER A 72 9.98 -2.18 5.77
N LEU A 73 8.89 -2.88 5.49
CA LEU A 73 7.68 -2.93 6.29
C LEU A 73 7.23 -4.38 6.47
N SER A 74 6.68 -4.70 7.63
CA SER A 74 6.00 -5.98 7.86
C SER A 74 4.76 -5.79 8.72
N TRP A 75 3.79 -6.66 8.53
CA TRP A 75 2.65 -6.81 9.42
C TRP A 75 2.91 -7.96 10.40
N SER A 76 2.37 -7.83 11.62
CA SER A 76 2.40 -8.88 12.65
C SER A 76 1.07 -9.62 12.73
#